data_AF-G1K083-F1
#
_entry.id   AF-G1K083-F1
#
_cell.length_a   1.000
_cell.length_b   1.000
_cell.length_c   1.000
_cell.angle_alpha   90.00
_cell.angle_beta   90.00
_cell.angle_gamma   90.00
#
_symmetry.space_group_name_H-M   'P 1'
#
loop_
_entity.id
_entity.type
_entity.pdbx_description
1 polymer ?
#
loop_
_entity_poly.entity_id
_entity_poly.type
_entity_poly.pdbx_seq_one_letter_code
_entity_poly.pdbx_strand_id
1 'polypeptide(L)'
;MCRQILCVAILFSVAWAQERRAIVVLRGEDPRIFGNVTFHQKYNVVAITGTIVGLSEGKHGFHVHEFGNLSGGCASTGSHFNPYKKSHGAPTDAERHVGDLGNILANQEGIATISMADNVIQLMGPNNIIGRAVV
;
A
#
# COMPACT_ATOMS: atom_id res chain seq x y z
N MET A 1 -9.06 8.54 63.72
CA MET A 1 -9.05 7.38 62.81
C MET A 1 -9.18 7.88 61.38
N CYS A 2 -8.27 7.46 60.51
CA CYS A 2 -7.89 8.09 59.24
C CYS A 2 -8.93 7.81 58.12
N ARG A 3 -9.42 8.86 57.44
CA ARG A 3 -10.20 8.73 56.18
C ARG A 3 -9.21 8.52 55.03
N GLN A 4 -9.13 7.30 54.51
CA GLN A 4 -8.47 7.05 53.22
C GLN A 4 -9.37 7.59 52.09
N ILE A 5 -8.90 8.64 51.42
CA ILE A 5 -9.45 9.11 50.16
C ILE A 5 -8.81 8.25 49.06
N LEU A 6 -9.59 7.35 48.46
CA LEU A 6 -9.17 6.56 47.32
C LEU A 6 -9.35 7.41 46.04
N CYS A 7 -8.27 8.04 45.57
CA CYS A 7 -8.25 8.69 44.26
C CYS A 7 -8.08 7.63 43.16
N VAL A 8 -9.17 7.31 42.45
CA VAL A 8 -9.10 6.55 41.20
C VAL A 8 -8.75 7.53 40.08
N ALA A 9 -7.48 7.60 39.70
CA ALA A 9 -7.06 8.34 38.53
C ALA A 9 -7.48 7.57 37.26
N ILE A 10 -8.57 7.98 36.64
CA ILE A 10 -8.98 7.47 35.32
C ILE A 10 -8.05 8.11 34.29
N LEU A 11 -7.02 7.38 33.88
CA LEU A 11 -6.16 7.77 32.75
C LEU A 11 -6.95 7.55 31.46
N PHE A 12 -7.56 8.60 30.93
CA PHE A 12 -8.06 8.61 29.55
C PHE A 12 -6.86 8.73 28.61
N SER A 13 -6.37 7.61 28.09
CA SER A 13 -5.43 7.63 26.96
C SER A 13 -6.20 8.04 25.71
N VAL A 14 -5.98 9.27 25.25
CA VAL A 14 -6.44 9.69 23.93
C VAL A 14 -5.54 8.97 22.92
N ALA A 15 -6.02 7.85 22.37
CA ALA A 15 -5.34 7.16 21.29
C ALA A 15 -5.43 8.03 20.03
N TRP A 16 -4.42 8.85 19.79
CA TRP A 16 -4.27 9.55 18.52
C TRP A 16 -4.02 8.50 17.44
N ALA A 17 -4.85 8.48 16.41
CA ALA A 17 -4.56 7.66 15.25
C ALA A 17 -3.29 8.15 14.60
N GLN A 18 -2.24 7.33 14.69
CA GLN A 18 -0.94 7.65 14.14
C GLN A 18 -1.03 7.65 12.61
N GLU A 19 -0.86 8.82 11.99
CA GLU A 19 -0.66 8.92 10.54
C GLU A 19 0.66 8.25 10.18
N ARG A 20 0.65 7.45 9.11
CA ARG A 20 1.84 6.76 8.59
C ARG A 20 2.02 7.08 7.13
N ARG A 21 3.27 7.29 6.71
CA ARG A 21 3.63 7.57 5.33
C ARG A 21 4.73 6.61 4.88
N ALA A 22 4.62 6.17 3.63
CA ALA A 22 5.64 5.39 2.95
C ALA A 22 5.74 5.88 1.50
N ILE A 23 6.92 5.73 0.90
CA ILE A 23 7.16 6.07 -0.50
C ILE A 23 7.89 4.90 -1.15
N VAL A 24 7.51 4.61 -2.40
CA VAL A 24 8.24 3.71 -3.28
C VAL A 24 8.70 4.50 -4.51
N VAL A 25 9.93 4.23 -4.94
CA VAL A 25 10.47 4.72 -6.21
C VAL A 25 10.45 3.54 -7.17
N LEU A 26 9.77 3.71 -8.29
CA LEU A 26 9.59 2.68 -9.32
C LEU A 26 10.58 2.93 -10.45
N ARG A 27 11.22 1.84 -10.90
CA ARG A 27 12.09 1.80 -12.07
C ARG A 27 11.80 0.53 -12.84
N GLY A 28 11.39 0.66 -14.09
CA GLY A 28 11.20 -0.46 -14.99
C GLY A 28 12.52 -0.98 -15.56
N GLU A 29 12.44 -2.12 -16.25
CA GLU A 29 13.56 -2.65 -17.05
C GLU A 29 13.89 -1.69 -18.21
N ASP A 30 12.85 -1.10 -18.82
CA ASP A 30 13.02 0.06 -19.69
C ASP A 30 13.31 1.29 -18.81
N PRO A 31 14.49 1.95 -18.96
CA PRO A 31 14.85 3.11 -18.14
C PRO A 31 13.94 4.32 -18.37
N ARG A 32 13.12 4.33 -19.41
CA ARG A 32 12.08 5.34 -19.65
C ARG A 32 10.88 5.16 -18.72
N ILE A 33 10.69 3.97 -18.16
CA ILE A 33 9.63 3.68 -17.18
C ILE A 33 10.15 3.98 -15.78
N PHE A 34 9.65 5.06 -15.19
CA PHE A 34 10.02 5.44 -13.82
C PHE A 34 8.90 6.22 -13.15
N GLY A 35 8.92 6.25 -11.82
CA GLY A 35 7.91 6.99 -11.07
C GLY A 35 8.13 6.92 -9.58
N ASN A 36 7.20 7.51 -8.85
CA ASN A 36 7.12 7.33 -7.40
C ASN A 36 5.66 7.27 -6.97
N VAL A 37 5.42 6.50 -5.91
CA VAL A 37 4.09 6.38 -5.29
C VAL A 37 4.24 6.57 -3.80
N THR A 38 3.38 7.42 -3.25
CA THR A 38 3.27 7.69 -1.82
C THR A 38 2.02 7.00 -1.28
N PHE A 39 2.19 6.29 -0.18
CA PHE A 39 1.13 5.70 0.62
C PHE A 39 0.99 6.52 1.90
N HIS A 40 -0.21 7.03 2.14
CA HIS A 40 -0.53 7.80 3.33
C HIS A 40 -1.70 7.14 4.06
N GLN A 41 -1.40 6.49 5.17
CA GLN A 41 -2.40 5.82 5.99
C GLN A 41 -2.94 6.74 7.08
N LYS A 42 -4.27 6.87 7.10
CA LYS A 42 -5.02 7.48 8.19
C LYS A 42 -6.08 6.49 8.67
N TYR A 43 -6.00 6.09 9.94
CA TYR A 43 -6.78 4.98 10.49
C TYR A 43 -6.58 3.68 9.67
N ASN A 44 -7.64 3.15 9.08
CA ASN A 44 -7.66 1.91 8.29
C ASN A 44 -7.66 2.14 6.77
N VAL A 45 -7.56 3.39 6.31
CA VAL A 45 -7.54 3.74 4.89
C VAL A 45 -6.16 4.24 4.50
N VAL A 46 -5.64 3.71 3.40
CA VAL A 46 -4.38 4.12 2.77
C VAL A 46 -4.71 4.88 1.49
N ALA A 47 -4.44 6.18 1.48
CA ALA A 47 -4.44 6.98 0.27
C ALA A 47 -3.16 6.70 -0.53
N ILE A 48 -3.30 6.50 -1.83
CA ILE A 48 -2.22 6.12 -2.74
C ILE A 48 -2.16 7.16 -3.86
N THR A 49 -1.04 7.87 -3.92
CA THR A 49 -0.87 8.99 -4.85
C THR A 49 0.50 8.93 -5.49
N GLY A 50 0.61 9.25 -6.77
CA GLY A 50 1.89 9.23 -7.45
C GLY A 50 1.81 9.45 -8.94
N THR A 51 2.95 9.33 -9.60
CA THR A 51 3.05 9.43 -11.05
C THR A 51 4.05 8.40 -11.56
N ILE A 52 3.68 7.72 -12.64
CA ILE A 52 4.56 6.83 -13.40
C ILE A 52 4.59 7.32 -14.84
N VAL A 53 5.78 7.40 -15.43
CA VAL A 53 6.03 7.91 -16.78
C VAL A 53 6.61 6.78 -17.62
N GLY A 54 6.39 6.84 -18.94
CA GLY A 54 6.98 5.93 -19.93
C GLY A 54 6.18 4.65 -20.19
N LEU A 55 4.97 4.54 -19.65
CA LEU A 55 4.07 3.41 -19.88
C LEU A 55 3.46 3.49 -21.29
N SER A 56 3.02 2.34 -21.83
CA SER A 56 2.11 2.37 -22.99
C SER A 56 0.75 2.93 -22.59
N GLU A 57 0.02 3.57 -23.50
CA GLU A 57 -1.35 4.02 -23.22
C GLU A 57 -2.24 2.85 -22.77
N GLY A 58 -3.13 3.11 -21.81
CA GLY A 58 -4.12 2.14 -21.35
C GLY A 58 -3.95 1.70 -19.90
N LYS A 59 -4.62 0.61 -19.55
CA LYS A 59 -4.65 0.07 -18.18
C LYS A 59 -3.42 -0.79 -17.91
N HIS A 60 -2.79 -0.57 -16.76
CA HIS A 60 -1.70 -1.38 -16.25
C HIS A 60 -2.09 -1.91 -14.88
N GLY A 61 -1.89 -3.20 -14.65
CA GLY A 61 -2.07 -3.80 -13.33
C GLY A 61 -1.13 -3.14 -12.32
N PHE A 62 -1.59 -2.96 -11.11
CA PHE A 62 -0.82 -2.33 -10.04
C PHE A 62 -1.01 -3.12 -8.76
N HIS A 63 0.08 -3.67 -8.23
CA HIS A 63 0.02 -4.65 -7.16
C HIS A 63 1.14 -4.48 -6.13
N VAL A 64 0.91 -4.98 -4.92
CA VAL A 64 1.96 -5.22 -3.94
C VAL A 64 2.32 -6.70 -3.99
N HIS A 65 3.60 -7.00 -4.21
CA HIS A 65 4.12 -8.37 -4.24
C HIS A 65 4.58 -8.83 -2.86
N GLU A 66 4.76 -10.14 -2.69
CA GLU A 66 5.11 -10.73 -1.40
C GLU A 66 6.49 -10.26 -0.92
N PHE A 67 7.49 -10.17 -1.79
CA PHE A 67 8.85 -9.84 -1.39
C PHE A 67 9.29 -8.49 -1.95
N GLY A 68 10.03 -7.72 -1.14
CA GLY A 68 10.80 -6.56 -1.59
C GLY A 68 12.16 -6.93 -2.20
N ASN A 69 12.31 -8.18 -2.69
CA ASN A 69 13.55 -8.66 -3.26
C ASN A 69 13.63 -8.33 -4.75
N LEU A 70 14.55 -7.44 -5.11
CA LEU A 70 14.78 -7.00 -6.49
C LEU A 70 16.05 -7.60 -7.11
N SER A 71 16.72 -8.57 -6.44
CA SER A 71 18.02 -9.09 -6.89
C SER A 71 17.99 -9.77 -8.26
N GLY A 72 16.84 -10.35 -8.65
CA GLY A 72 16.58 -10.89 -9.98
C GLY A 72 15.50 -10.11 -10.74
N GLY A 73 15.41 -8.80 -10.52
CA GLY A 73 14.35 -7.97 -11.10
C GLY A 73 12.96 -8.31 -10.56
N CYS A 74 11.92 -8.11 -11.37
CA CYS A 74 10.53 -8.33 -10.96
C CYS A 74 10.25 -9.80 -10.63
N ALA A 75 10.96 -10.76 -11.22
CA ALA A 75 10.77 -12.19 -10.98
C ALA A 75 11.05 -12.59 -9.52
N SER A 76 11.97 -11.89 -8.83
CA SER A 76 12.34 -12.18 -7.44
C SER A 76 11.35 -11.62 -6.40
N THR A 77 10.35 -10.84 -6.83
CA THR A 77 9.36 -10.24 -5.93
C THR A 77 8.29 -11.24 -5.46
N GLY A 78 8.23 -12.43 -6.08
CA GLY A 78 7.22 -13.45 -5.78
C GLY A 78 5.86 -13.12 -6.41
N SER A 79 4.80 -13.74 -5.88
CA SER A 79 3.42 -13.48 -6.29
C SER A 79 2.84 -12.26 -5.57
N HIS A 80 1.57 -11.92 -5.84
CA HIS A 80 0.87 -10.88 -5.12
C HIS A 80 0.85 -11.18 -3.62
N PHE A 81 0.97 -10.15 -2.78
CA PHE A 81 0.93 -10.29 -1.34
C PHE A 81 -0.43 -10.84 -0.88
N ASN A 82 -0.45 -12.10 -0.44
CA ASN A 82 -1.66 -12.85 -0.14
C ASN A 82 -1.53 -13.65 1.18
N PRO A 83 -1.48 -12.97 2.34
CA PRO A 83 -1.31 -13.64 3.63
C PRO A 83 -2.51 -14.54 4.00
N TYR A 84 -3.65 -14.37 3.33
CA TYR A 84 -4.90 -15.08 3.61
C TYR A 84 -5.24 -16.17 2.59
N LYS A 85 -4.36 -16.41 1.60
CA LYS A 85 -4.54 -17.46 0.56
C LYS A 85 -5.88 -17.35 -0.18
N LYS A 86 -6.32 -16.12 -0.44
CA LYS A 86 -7.51 -15.82 -1.24
C LYS A 86 -7.23 -15.95 -2.74
N SER A 87 -8.28 -15.98 -3.53
CA SER A 87 -8.17 -15.80 -4.98
C SER A 87 -7.89 -14.34 -5.35
N HIS A 88 -7.36 -14.11 -6.54
CA HIS A 88 -7.20 -12.77 -7.10
C HIS A 88 -8.57 -12.11 -7.33
N GLY A 89 -8.66 -10.79 -7.12
CA GLY A 89 -9.88 -10.03 -7.35
C GLY A 89 -9.65 -8.55 -7.57
N ALA A 90 -10.72 -7.83 -7.88
CA ALA A 90 -10.68 -6.37 -7.98
C ALA A 90 -10.59 -5.74 -6.59
N PRO A 91 -10.14 -4.47 -6.46
CA PRO A 91 -10.02 -3.81 -5.17
C PRO A 91 -11.33 -3.74 -4.36
N THR A 92 -12.48 -3.75 -5.03
CA THR A 92 -13.79 -3.71 -4.39
C THR A 92 -14.31 -5.07 -3.93
N ASP A 93 -13.64 -6.16 -4.32
CA ASP A 93 -14.12 -7.50 -4.06
C ASP A 93 -13.75 -7.94 -2.64
N ALA A 94 -14.66 -8.69 -2.00
CA ALA A 94 -14.38 -9.32 -0.71
C ALA A 94 -13.33 -10.45 -0.83
N GLU A 95 -13.31 -11.10 -2.00
CA GLU A 95 -12.34 -12.13 -2.37
C GLU A 95 -11.28 -11.51 -3.29
N ARG A 96 -10.13 -11.18 -2.68
CA ARG A 96 -8.96 -10.58 -3.35
C ARG A 96 -7.71 -10.84 -2.52
N HIS A 97 -6.55 -10.75 -3.15
CA HIS A 97 -5.30 -10.64 -2.39
C HIS A 97 -5.22 -9.29 -1.67
N VAL A 98 -4.40 -9.22 -0.62
CA VAL A 98 -4.11 -7.95 0.05
C VAL A 98 -3.41 -6.99 -0.91
N GLY A 99 -2.52 -7.50 -1.77
CA GLY A 99 -1.79 -6.69 -2.74
C GLY A 99 -2.55 -6.28 -4.00
N ASP A 100 -3.82 -6.64 -4.18
CA ASP A 100 -4.54 -6.42 -5.45
C ASP A 100 -5.07 -4.99 -5.58
N LEU A 101 -4.30 -4.02 -6.08
CA LEU A 101 -4.73 -2.61 -6.13
C LEU A 101 -5.42 -2.21 -7.44
N GLY A 102 -5.69 -3.16 -8.32
CA GLY A 102 -6.44 -2.97 -9.56
C GLY A 102 -5.57 -2.45 -10.69
N ASN A 103 -6.03 -1.40 -11.38
CA ASN A 103 -5.30 -0.84 -12.52
C ASN A 103 -5.08 0.66 -12.36
N ILE A 104 -3.92 1.12 -12.80
CA ILE A 104 -3.64 2.53 -13.10
C ILE A 104 -3.88 2.78 -14.60
N LEU A 105 -4.15 4.02 -14.97
CA LEU A 105 -4.43 4.39 -16.36
C LEU A 105 -3.33 5.34 -16.86
N ALA A 106 -2.56 4.91 -17.85
CA ALA A 106 -1.62 5.74 -18.57
C ALA A 106 -2.32 6.44 -19.74
N ASN A 107 -2.09 7.75 -19.88
CA ASN A 107 -2.57 8.54 -21.00
C ASN A 107 -1.74 8.31 -22.27
N GLN A 108 -2.07 9.03 -23.35
CA GLN A 108 -1.36 8.97 -24.65
C GLN A 108 0.11 9.40 -24.58
N GLU A 109 0.49 10.16 -23.56
CA GLU A 109 1.87 10.59 -23.31
C GLU A 109 2.65 9.55 -22.50
N GLY A 110 2.02 8.43 -22.14
CA GLY A 110 2.61 7.39 -21.30
C GLY A 110 2.71 7.75 -19.83
N ILE A 111 1.90 8.71 -19.37
CA ILE A 111 1.87 9.18 -17.98
C ILE A 111 0.64 8.63 -17.29
N ALA A 112 0.85 7.89 -16.18
CA ALA A 112 -0.19 7.48 -15.27
C ALA A 112 -0.13 8.31 -13.99
N THR A 113 -1.13 9.16 -13.77
CA THR A 113 -1.34 9.85 -12.49
C THR A 113 -2.22 8.99 -11.59
N ILE A 114 -1.69 8.61 -10.43
CA ILE A 114 -2.33 7.73 -9.48
C ILE A 114 -3.01 8.58 -8.40
N SER A 115 -4.30 8.35 -8.20
CA SER A 115 -5.08 8.91 -7.10
C SER A 115 -6.16 7.91 -6.72
N MET A 116 -5.90 7.11 -5.68
CA MET A 116 -6.82 6.07 -5.23
C MET A 116 -6.70 5.84 -3.72
N ALA A 117 -7.56 5.01 -3.16
CA ALA A 117 -7.51 4.62 -1.76
C ALA A 117 -7.85 3.14 -1.61
N ASP A 118 -7.24 2.50 -0.62
CA ASP A 118 -7.47 1.11 -0.28
C ASP A 118 -7.58 0.94 1.24
N ASN A 119 -8.45 0.04 1.69
CA ASN A 119 -8.70 -0.24 3.11
C ASN A 119 -8.23 -1.64 3.54
N VAL A 120 -7.57 -2.38 2.65
CA VAL A 120 -7.07 -3.74 2.88
C VAL A 120 -5.57 -3.70 3.18
N ILE A 121 -4.76 -3.06 2.32
CA ILE A 121 -3.33 -2.82 2.60
C ILE A 121 -3.18 -1.94 3.82
N GLN A 122 -2.12 -2.16 4.60
CA GLN A 122 -1.78 -1.34 5.76
C GLN A 122 -0.26 -1.08 5.77
N LEU A 123 0.19 -0.10 6.53
CA LEU A 123 1.60 0.24 6.77
C LEU A 123 2.08 -0.31 8.14
N MET A 124 1.29 -1.21 8.73
CA MET A 124 1.61 -1.96 9.94
C MET A 124 0.70 -3.19 10.09
N GLY A 125 1.04 -4.07 11.02
CA GLY A 125 0.22 -5.24 11.33
C GLY A 125 0.29 -6.34 10.25
N PRO A 126 -0.70 -7.25 10.21
CA PRO A 126 -0.67 -8.41 9.31
C PRO A 126 -0.67 -8.05 7.82
N ASN A 127 -1.32 -6.95 7.44
CA ASN A 127 -1.41 -6.47 6.06
C ASN A 127 -0.31 -5.45 5.71
N ASN A 128 0.78 -5.44 6.47
CA ASN A 128 1.87 -4.50 6.29
C ASN A 128 2.56 -4.67 4.94
N ILE A 129 2.61 -3.58 4.16
CA ILE A 129 3.29 -3.52 2.86
C ILE A 129 4.70 -2.91 2.94
N ILE A 130 5.13 -2.40 4.11
CA ILE A 130 6.50 -1.90 4.28
C ILE A 130 7.51 -3.03 4.07
N GLY A 131 8.52 -2.77 3.22
CA GLY A 131 9.56 -3.74 2.85
C GLY A 131 9.14 -4.71 1.74
N ARG A 132 7.98 -4.50 1.11
CA ARG A 132 7.51 -5.26 -0.05
C ARG A 132 7.67 -4.46 -1.35
N ALA A 133 7.68 -5.16 -2.48
CA ALA A 133 7.75 -4.51 -3.80
C ALA A 133 6.36 -4.06 -4.27
N VAL A 134 6.34 -2.97 -5.02
CA VAL A 134 5.19 -2.51 -5.81
C VAL A 134 5.53 -2.75 -7.27
N VAL A 135 4.61 -3.40 -8.00
CA VAL A 135 4.78 -3.82 -9.40
C VAL A 135 3.59 -3.35 -10.22
#